data_AF-A0A397U9V8-F1
#
_entry.id   AF-A0A397U9V8-F1
#
_cell.length_a   1.000
_cell.length_b   1.000
_cell.length_c   1.000
_cell.angle_alpha   90.00
_cell.angle_beta   90.00
_cell.angle_gamma   90.00
#
_symmetry.space_group_name_H-M   'P 1'
#
loop_
_entity.id
_entity.type
_entity.pdbx_description
1 polymer ?
#
loop_
_entity_poly.entity_id
_entity_poly.type
_entity_poly.pdbx_seq_one_letter_code
_entity_poly.pdbx_strand_id
1 'polypeptide(L)'
;MNSKSNEIKVCGLTQNTITNEYMFIFDEFGSKRNCMYGKCANCSRYNTSYSWCKSCDPHKTVQGWTSGNKDVDDCIIEFQLKATRYEDVIEWIPFNKLVNIQKIGDKVLATWLDGIRQVKKNYIWKQSQPLVPSYNVELKILHDSQNLLDLLNNFKDLMQLNNSELKVYGLTQGIEGFPLTALILVFNFIRDDENGTCANCNRYNTSKVWCRTCDPQKTTQGWTSGNKNIDDCIKEFQLKAINYEDVIEWIHFNRLDNIQKIGEGGFGSVFSATWLDGKRIALNDGYMKYKQSRTPSSIVALKTLPGPQKNFLKEINYYITDNKFYLSKKFKKNLIKVHKAKYFHGDFHSGNILQNQYGNGDLISYIADLGLSRKNDESELEDSVYGVIPYVAPEVFNYRPYTIASDIYSFGIIMTEISTGKPPYYDVEYDGVLIIRICDGLRPKFAEGTPDCYIQLANQCMDANPSNRPTASHIYDELSRWYNIVDHSVANDKNELSILEAFQFADKIIPTLSNELPICPKDKLTSKLLSFKNHSELINSLSTKLPISGK
;
A
#
# COMPACT_ATOMS: atom_id res chain seq x y z
N MET A 1 24.72 -4.55 -0.80
CA MET A 1 25.99 -3.95 -0.36
C MET A 1 26.21 -2.61 -1.04
N ASN A 2 26.45 -1.59 -0.21
CA ASN A 2 26.96 -0.24 -0.48
C ASN A 2 26.15 0.70 -1.39
N SER A 3 25.23 1.43 -0.73
CA SER A 3 24.98 2.84 -1.07
C SER A 3 26.30 3.61 -0.92
N LYS A 4 27.07 3.74 -2.01
CA LYS A 4 28.14 4.73 -2.02
C LYS A 4 27.49 6.10 -1.87
N SER A 5 27.72 6.73 -0.72
CA SER A 5 27.59 8.17 -0.56
C SER A 5 28.26 8.84 -1.77
N ASN A 6 27.58 9.80 -2.40
CA ASN A 6 28.23 10.69 -3.35
C ASN A 6 29.25 11.51 -2.54
N GLU A 7 30.47 11.01 -2.38
CA GLU A 7 31.54 11.78 -1.76
C GLU A 7 31.81 13.02 -2.62
N ILE A 8 31.43 14.19 -2.09
CA ILE A 8 31.71 15.48 -2.69
C ILE A 8 33.23 15.66 -2.66
N LYS A 9 33.87 15.69 -3.83
CA LYS A 9 35.33 15.84 -3.91
C LYS A 9 35.70 17.32 -3.84
N VAL A 10 36.49 17.71 -2.84
CA VAL A 10 37.12 19.05 -2.80
C VAL A 10 38.19 19.11 -3.90
N CYS A 11 38.06 20.08 -4.79
CA CYS A 11 38.97 20.31 -5.92
C CYS A 11 39.97 21.42 -5.67
N GLY A 12 39.71 22.32 -4.72
CA GLY A 12 40.62 23.41 -4.40
C GLY A 12 40.04 24.39 -3.40
N LEU A 13 40.80 25.44 -3.12
CA LEU A 13 40.42 26.58 -2.28
C LEU A 13 40.75 27.86 -3.07
N THR A 14 39.83 28.81 -3.11
CA THR A 14 40.03 30.13 -3.69
C THR A 14 39.73 31.22 -2.67
N GLN A 15 40.07 32.47 -2.97
CA GLN A 15 39.81 33.62 -2.10
C GLN A 15 39.11 34.71 -2.90
N ASN A 16 37.99 35.22 -2.37
CA ASN A 16 37.32 36.38 -2.93
C ASN A 16 38.22 37.61 -2.72
N THR A 17 38.68 38.24 -3.80
CA THR A 17 39.64 39.36 -3.74
C THR A 17 39.02 40.67 -3.24
N ILE A 18 37.70 40.73 -3.10
CA ILE A 18 36.97 41.88 -2.60
C ILE A 18 36.63 41.70 -1.12
N THR A 19 36.13 40.51 -0.73
CA THR A 19 35.70 40.23 0.66
C THR A 19 36.78 39.57 1.52
N ASN A 20 37.90 39.16 0.93
CA ASN A 20 38.97 38.35 1.54
C ASN A 20 38.53 36.97 2.09
N GLU A 21 37.31 36.52 1.80
CA GLU A 21 36.80 35.23 2.24
C GLU A 21 37.37 34.07 1.42
N TYR A 22 37.73 32.97 2.09
CA TYR A 22 38.18 31.74 1.44
C TYR A 22 37.00 30.83 1.12
N MET A 23 36.97 30.31 -0.11
CA MET A 23 35.88 29.48 -0.64
C MET A 23 36.43 28.15 -1.14
N PHE A 24 35.83 27.05 -0.70
CA PHE A 24 36.13 25.72 -1.24
C PHE A 24 35.51 25.55 -2.62
N ILE A 25 36.27 24.93 -3.52
CA ILE A 25 35.82 24.48 -4.83
C ILE A 25 35.54 22.99 -4.71
N PHE A 26 34.33 22.56 -5.05
CA PHE A 26 33.93 21.16 -5.03
C PHE A 26 33.61 20.67 -6.46
N ASP A 27 33.96 19.43 -6.79
CA ASP A 27 33.42 18.73 -7.95
C ASP A 27 32.29 17.80 -7.52
N GLU A 28 31.10 18.38 -7.41
CA GLU A 28 29.86 17.69 -7.03
C GLU A 28 29.43 16.63 -8.06
N PHE A 29 29.88 16.76 -9.31
CA PHE A 29 29.36 15.97 -10.43
C PHE A 29 30.40 15.10 -11.14
N GLY A 30 31.67 15.19 -10.76
CA GLY A 30 32.78 14.50 -11.42
C GLY A 30 32.55 13.00 -11.59
N SER A 31 32.11 12.33 -10.52
CA SER A 31 31.78 10.91 -10.51
C SER A 31 30.61 10.51 -11.41
N LYS A 32 29.76 11.48 -11.79
CA LYS A 32 28.58 11.27 -12.66
C LYS A 32 28.86 11.56 -14.13
N ARG A 33 29.99 12.19 -14.47
CA ARG A 33 30.35 12.53 -15.84
C ARG A 33 30.84 11.30 -16.61
N ASN A 34 30.34 11.07 -17.82
CA ASN A 34 30.67 9.88 -18.61
C ASN A 34 30.92 10.22 -20.09
N CYS A 35 32.01 9.69 -20.67
CA CYS A 35 32.35 9.92 -22.07
C CYS A 35 31.29 9.42 -23.07
N MET A 36 30.54 8.37 -22.71
CA MET A 36 29.44 7.85 -23.52
C MET A 36 28.25 8.82 -23.65
N TYR A 37 28.18 9.85 -22.81
CA TYR A 37 27.10 10.84 -22.81
C TYR A 37 27.40 12.08 -23.69
N GLY A 38 28.57 12.10 -24.33
CA GLY A 38 29.06 13.24 -25.10
C GLY A 38 29.63 14.35 -24.21
N LYS A 39 30.18 15.40 -24.85
CA LYS A 39 30.71 16.59 -24.17
C LYS A 39 29.68 17.71 -24.17
N CYS A 40 29.63 18.47 -23.08
CA CYS A 40 28.82 19.66 -22.96
C CYS A 40 29.38 20.78 -23.86
N ALA A 41 28.55 21.38 -24.71
CA ALA A 41 28.98 22.47 -25.59
C ALA A 41 29.44 23.74 -24.83
N ASN A 42 29.01 23.92 -23.58
CA ASN A 42 29.32 25.14 -22.81
C ASN A 42 30.60 25.02 -21.98
N CYS A 43 30.80 23.90 -21.29
CA CYS A 43 31.95 23.71 -20.39
C CYS A 43 32.99 22.71 -20.93
N SER A 44 32.76 22.10 -22.09
CA SER A 44 33.62 21.10 -22.74
C SER A 44 33.92 19.82 -21.92
N ARG A 45 33.35 19.70 -20.71
CA ARG A 45 33.41 18.48 -19.88
C ARG A 45 32.41 17.44 -20.37
N TYR A 46 32.64 16.17 -20.05
CA TYR A 46 31.66 15.13 -20.31
C TYR A 46 30.34 15.41 -19.59
N ASN A 47 29.24 15.10 -20.27
CA ASN A 47 27.89 15.25 -19.74
C ASN A 47 27.66 14.28 -18.56
N THR A 48 26.72 14.64 -17.69
CA THR A 48 26.31 13.83 -16.52
C THR A 48 25.18 12.85 -16.85
N SER A 49 24.48 13.08 -17.96
CA SER A 49 23.53 12.14 -18.57
C SER A 49 23.49 12.37 -20.09
N TYR A 50 22.81 11.50 -20.85
CA TYR A 50 22.71 11.64 -22.31
C TYR A 50 22.23 13.03 -22.70
N SER A 51 23.08 13.76 -23.43
CA SER A 51 22.84 15.14 -23.86
C SER A 51 22.49 16.13 -22.73
N TRP A 52 22.91 15.86 -21.49
CA TRP A 52 22.61 16.71 -20.34
C TRP A 52 23.81 16.88 -19.41
N CYS A 53 24.25 18.12 -19.24
CA CYS A 53 25.24 18.56 -18.27
C CYS A 53 24.54 19.25 -17.10
N LYS A 54 24.47 18.56 -15.96
CA LYS A 54 23.82 19.08 -14.75
C LYS A 54 24.41 20.41 -14.25
N SER A 55 25.64 20.75 -14.61
CA SER A 55 26.27 22.02 -14.24
C SER A 55 25.95 23.19 -15.18
N CYS A 56 25.38 22.96 -16.36
CA CYS A 56 25.20 24.01 -17.37
C CYS A 56 23.78 24.09 -17.89
N ASP A 57 23.16 22.96 -18.20
CA ASP A 57 21.89 22.94 -18.93
C ASP A 57 20.68 23.36 -18.08
N PRO A 58 20.60 23.07 -16.75
CA PRO A 58 19.54 23.64 -15.91
C PRO A 58 19.50 25.18 -15.92
N HIS A 59 20.65 25.84 -15.97
CA HIS A 59 20.71 27.31 -16.03
C HIS A 59 20.28 27.89 -17.38
N LYS A 60 20.30 27.08 -18.44
CA LYS A 60 19.77 27.50 -19.75
C LYS A 60 18.26 27.36 -19.81
N THR A 61 17.70 26.33 -19.16
CA THR A 61 16.25 26.07 -19.21
C THR A 61 15.41 27.11 -18.48
N VAL A 62 16.00 27.85 -17.53
CA VAL A 62 15.33 28.90 -16.77
C VAL A 62 15.26 30.25 -17.51
N GLN A 63 15.80 30.34 -18.73
CA GLN A 63 15.87 31.59 -19.50
C GLN A 63 14.83 31.61 -20.63
N GLY A 64 14.29 32.78 -20.94
CA GLY A 64 13.53 33.02 -22.17
C GLY A 64 12.05 32.63 -22.15
N TRP A 65 11.45 32.41 -20.98
CA TRP A 65 10.01 32.16 -20.81
C TRP A 65 9.48 32.78 -19.51
N THR A 66 8.17 33.03 -19.44
CA THR A 66 7.44 33.39 -18.21
C THR A 66 5.99 32.95 -18.35
N SER A 67 5.37 32.55 -17.24
CA SER A 67 3.92 32.33 -17.15
C SER A 67 3.12 33.64 -16.99
N GLY A 68 3.80 34.75 -16.69
CA GLY A 68 3.17 36.00 -16.24
C GLY A 68 2.87 36.02 -14.74
N ASN A 69 3.17 34.93 -14.00
CA ASN A 69 3.05 34.86 -12.55
C ASN A 69 4.40 34.44 -11.93
N LYS A 70 4.95 35.31 -11.07
CA LYS A 70 6.28 35.09 -10.47
C LYS A 70 6.35 33.83 -9.61
N ASP A 71 5.32 33.53 -8.83
CA ASP A 71 5.33 32.36 -7.93
C ASP A 71 5.32 31.04 -8.72
N VAL A 72 4.58 31.02 -9.83
CA VAL A 72 4.57 29.88 -10.77
C VAL A 72 5.92 29.74 -11.46
N ASP A 73 6.49 30.86 -11.91
CA ASP A 73 7.81 30.89 -12.56
C ASP A 73 8.89 30.36 -11.62
N ASP A 74 8.96 30.90 -10.40
CA ASP A 74 9.91 30.50 -9.36
C ASP A 74 9.74 29.00 -9.02
N CYS A 75 8.49 28.50 -8.97
CA CYS A 75 8.24 27.08 -8.73
C CYS A 75 8.76 26.20 -9.87
N ILE A 76 8.52 26.53 -11.14
CA ILE A 76 9.00 25.74 -12.27
C ILE A 76 10.53 25.81 -12.36
N ILE A 77 11.12 27.00 -12.15
CA ILE A 77 12.57 27.23 -12.11
C ILE A 77 13.22 26.33 -11.04
N GLU A 78 12.63 26.24 -9.86
CA GLU A 78 13.11 25.36 -8.79
C GLU A 78 13.28 23.90 -9.26
N PHE A 79 12.30 23.36 -10.00
CA PHE A 79 12.36 22.01 -10.54
C PHE A 79 13.34 21.88 -11.71
N GLN A 80 13.39 22.88 -12.60
CA GLN A 80 14.35 22.90 -13.71
C GLN A 80 15.80 22.87 -13.22
N LEU A 81 16.12 23.66 -12.18
CA LEU A 81 17.46 23.68 -11.56
C LEU A 81 17.83 22.35 -10.90
N LYS A 82 16.85 21.60 -10.39
CA LYS A 82 17.04 20.27 -9.80
C LYS A 82 17.16 19.14 -10.82
N ALA A 83 16.78 19.36 -12.09
CA ALA A 83 16.72 18.34 -13.12
C ALA A 83 18.10 17.67 -13.38
N THR A 84 18.10 16.34 -13.40
CA THR A 84 19.34 15.55 -13.58
C THR A 84 19.51 14.95 -14.97
N ARG A 85 18.45 14.99 -15.79
CA ARG A 85 18.41 14.52 -17.17
C ARG A 85 17.59 15.49 -18.02
N TYR A 86 17.85 15.49 -19.33
CA TYR A 86 17.11 16.31 -20.30
C TYR A 86 15.59 16.07 -20.27
N GLU A 87 15.18 14.83 -20.04
CA GLU A 87 13.78 14.42 -20.02
C GLU A 87 13.09 14.80 -18.69
N ASP A 88 13.83 15.16 -17.64
CA ASP A 88 13.29 15.51 -16.31
C ASP A 88 12.92 16.99 -16.18
N VAL A 89 13.23 17.79 -17.20
CA VAL A 89 12.90 19.21 -17.23
C VAL A 89 11.39 19.37 -17.39
N ILE A 90 10.76 20.06 -16.45
CA ILE A 90 9.39 20.55 -16.59
C ILE A 90 9.40 21.97 -17.16
N GLU A 91 8.31 22.40 -17.78
CA GLU A 91 8.20 23.74 -18.36
C GLU A 91 6.81 24.37 -18.20
N TRP A 92 6.73 25.68 -18.37
CA TRP A 92 5.47 26.35 -18.59
C TRP A 92 4.98 26.02 -20.00
N ILE A 93 3.74 25.53 -20.08
CA ILE A 93 3.11 25.15 -21.34
C ILE A 93 2.00 26.18 -21.59
N PRO A 94 2.16 27.10 -22.56
CA PRO A 94 1.08 28.00 -22.94
C PRO A 94 -0.15 27.19 -23.35
N PHE A 95 -1.33 27.50 -22.81
CA PHE A 95 -2.51 26.65 -22.99
C PHE A 95 -2.90 26.50 -24.48
N ASN A 96 -2.65 27.53 -25.31
CA ASN A 96 -2.89 27.47 -26.76
C ASN A 96 -2.03 26.43 -27.50
N LYS A 97 -1.03 25.83 -26.84
CA LYS A 97 -0.25 24.69 -27.35
C LYS A 97 -0.92 23.35 -27.10
N LEU A 98 -2.04 23.31 -26.37
CA LEU A 98 -2.86 22.13 -26.12
C LEU A 98 -4.09 22.21 -27.04
N VAL A 99 -4.19 21.24 -27.96
CA VAL A 99 -5.32 21.12 -28.91
C VAL A 99 -6.02 19.78 -28.72
N ASN A 100 -7.15 19.57 -29.42
CA ASN A 100 -7.94 18.33 -29.34
C ASN A 100 -8.31 17.95 -27.90
N ILE A 101 -8.70 18.93 -27.09
CA ILE A 101 -9.00 18.72 -25.67
C ILE A 101 -10.32 17.94 -25.54
N GLN A 102 -10.27 16.80 -24.85
CA GLN A 102 -11.41 15.91 -24.66
C GLN A 102 -11.56 15.53 -23.19
N LYS A 103 -12.77 15.65 -22.64
CA LYS A 103 -13.09 15.19 -21.29
C LYS A 103 -13.74 13.80 -21.34
N ILE A 104 -13.22 12.86 -20.58
CA ILE A 104 -13.77 11.51 -20.47
C ILE A 104 -13.81 11.08 -19.00
N GLY A 105 -15.02 11.03 -18.42
CA GLY A 105 -15.19 10.90 -16.97
C GLY A 105 -14.55 12.10 -16.26
N ASP A 106 -13.68 11.81 -15.28
CA ASP A 106 -12.89 12.80 -14.54
C ASP A 106 -11.54 13.16 -15.20
N LYS A 107 -11.22 12.53 -16.35
CA LYS A 107 -9.94 12.72 -17.04
C LYS A 107 -10.10 13.73 -18.18
N VAL A 108 -9.06 14.54 -18.40
CA VAL A 108 -8.97 15.45 -19.53
C VAL A 108 -7.74 15.07 -20.36
N LEU A 109 -7.92 14.87 -21.66
CA LEU A 109 -6.87 14.53 -22.61
C LEU A 109 -6.64 15.70 -23.56
N ALA A 110 -5.40 15.89 -24.00
CA ALA A 110 -5.05 16.90 -25.00
C ALA A 110 -3.87 16.44 -25.88
N THR A 111 -3.70 17.05 -27.05
CA THR A 111 -2.49 16.95 -27.87
C THR A 111 -1.63 18.19 -27.62
N TRP A 112 -0.42 17.99 -27.09
CA TRP A 112 0.56 19.05 -26.92
C TRP A 112 1.37 19.23 -28.20
N LEU A 113 1.21 20.38 -28.86
CA LEU A 113 1.81 20.68 -30.16
C LEU A 113 3.34 20.72 -30.12
N ASP A 114 3.92 21.38 -29.11
CA ASP A 114 5.38 21.46 -28.99
C ASP A 114 5.98 20.10 -28.63
N GLY A 115 5.23 19.27 -27.88
CA GLY A 115 5.58 17.88 -27.64
C GLY A 115 6.58 17.68 -26.51
N ILE A 116 7.11 16.47 -26.36
CA ILE A 116 7.93 16.11 -25.18
C ILE A 116 9.43 16.10 -25.46
N ARG A 117 10.22 16.45 -24.45
CA ARG A 117 11.69 16.28 -24.43
C ARG A 117 12.01 14.78 -24.34
N GLN A 118 12.65 14.22 -25.37
CA GLN A 118 13.01 12.81 -25.41
C GLN A 118 14.41 12.61 -26.00
N VAL A 119 15.17 11.67 -25.45
CA VAL A 119 16.44 11.23 -26.04
C VAL A 119 16.20 10.01 -26.92
N LYS A 120 16.38 10.14 -28.24
CA LYS A 120 16.27 8.99 -29.17
C LYS A 120 17.48 8.06 -28.98
N LYS A 121 17.21 6.76 -28.77
CA LYS A 121 18.24 5.72 -28.62
C LYS A 121 18.47 5.04 -29.97
N ASN A 122 19.55 5.40 -30.69
CA ASN A 122 20.05 4.60 -31.81
C ASN A 122 21.34 3.87 -31.40
N TYR A 123 21.49 2.62 -31.83
CA TYR A 123 22.54 1.67 -31.41
C TYR A 123 23.99 2.11 -31.71
N ILE A 124 24.20 3.20 -32.45
CA ILE A 124 25.54 3.62 -32.90
C ILE A 124 25.84 5.09 -32.55
N TRP A 125 24.82 5.96 -32.45
CA TRP A 125 24.99 7.35 -32.00
C TRP A 125 23.73 7.80 -31.26
N LYS A 126 23.86 8.15 -29.98
CA LYS A 126 22.76 8.69 -29.18
C LYS A 126 22.65 10.19 -29.44
N GLN A 127 21.87 10.57 -30.45
CA GLN A 127 21.55 11.97 -30.72
C GLN A 127 20.26 12.36 -29.99
N SER A 128 20.31 13.41 -29.18
CA SER A 128 19.11 14.09 -28.69
C SER A 128 18.44 14.81 -29.86
N GLN A 129 17.16 14.54 -30.11
CA GLN A 129 16.36 15.39 -30.99
C GLN A 129 15.52 16.37 -30.14
N PRO A 130 15.41 17.63 -30.56
CA PRO A 130 14.51 18.58 -29.92
C PRO A 130 13.07 18.16 -30.21
N LEU A 131 12.36 17.79 -29.14
CA LEU A 131 10.92 17.55 -29.03
C LEU A 131 10.34 16.46 -29.97
N VAL A 132 9.45 15.60 -29.46
CA VAL A 132 8.54 14.81 -30.32
C VAL A 132 7.26 15.62 -30.51
N PRO A 133 7.10 16.38 -31.61
CA PRO A 133 5.97 17.29 -31.79
C PRO A 133 4.64 16.51 -31.83
N SER A 134 3.56 17.19 -31.41
CA SER A 134 2.20 16.63 -31.39
C SER A 134 2.07 15.38 -30.50
N TYR A 135 2.35 15.54 -29.21
CA TYR A 135 2.33 14.45 -28.23
C TYR A 135 1.05 14.48 -27.39
N ASN A 136 0.30 13.37 -27.33
CA ASN A 136 -0.87 13.29 -26.46
C ASN A 136 -0.47 13.23 -24.98
N VAL A 137 -1.16 14.03 -24.16
CA VAL A 137 -0.94 14.22 -22.72
C VAL A 137 -2.27 14.17 -21.98
N GLU A 138 -2.20 13.91 -20.69
CA GLU A 138 -3.32 13.99 -19.75
C GLU A 138 -3.19 15.30 -18.96
N LEU A 139 -4.34 15.91 -18.67
CA LEU A 139 -4.47 17.16 -17.93
C LEU A 139 -5.18 16.86 -16.61
N LYS A 140 -4.59 17.30 -15.51
CA LYS A 140 -5.21 17.24 -14.18
C LYS A 140 -5.33 18.65 -13.63
N ILE A 141 -6.55 19.06 -13.37
CA ILE A 141 -6.81 20.33 -12.70
C ILE A 141 -6.41 20.16 -11.24
N LEU A 142 -5.56 21.05 -10.75
CA LEU A 142 -5.25 21.15 -9.33
C LEU A 142 -6.40 21.95 -8.70
N HIS A 143 -7.48 21.27 -8.31
CA HIS A 143 -8.55 21.87 -7.52
C HIS A 143 -8.23 21.78 -6.03
N ASP A 144 -8.79 22.72 -5.27
CA ASP A 144 -8.95 22.71 -3.80
C ASP A 144 -7.97 23.57 -2.98
N SER A 145 -7.78 24.83 -3.37
CA SER A 145 -7.35 25.85 -2.42
C SER A 145 -7.85 27.25 -2.78
N GLN A 146 -8.14 28.06 -1.76
CA GLN A 146 -8.57 29.45 -1.91
C GLN A 146 -7.41 30.37 -2.37
N ASN A 147 -6.18 29.85 -2.50
CA ASN A 147 -4.96 30.59 -2.77
C ASN A 147 -3.95 29.77 -3.62
N LEU A 148 -3.24 30.44 -4.52
CA LEU A 148 -2.14 29.95 -5.37
C LEU A 148 -1.02 29.22 -4.60
N LEU A 149 -0.66 29.66 -3.39
CA LEU A 149 0.41 29.04 -2.60
C LEU A 149 0.15 27.56 -2.31
N ASP A 150 -1.08 27.24 -1.93
CA ASP A 150 -1.50 25.88 -1.63
C ASP A 150 -1.56 25.01 -2.90
N LEU A 151 -1.93 25.59 -4.06
CA LEU A 151 -1.87 24.89 -5.35
C LEU A 151 -0.43 24.48 -5.68
N LEU A 152 0.53 25.38 -5.47
CA LEU A 152 1.95 25.11 -5.70
C LEU A 152 2.51 24.10 -4.70
N ASN A 153 2.07 24.12 -3.44
CA ASN A 153 2.43 23.10 -2.46
C ASN A 153 1.90 21.72 -2.84
N ASN A 154 0.62 21.63 -3.24
CA ASN A 154 0.02 20.39 -3.74
C ASN A 154 0.78 19.85 -4.96
N PHE A 155 1.20 20.72 -5.87
CA PHE A 155 2.05 20.34 -7.00
C PHE A 155 3.40 19.81 -6.53
N LYS A 156 4.07 20.49 -5.60
CA LYS A 156 5.36 20.05 -5.04
C LYS A 156 5.27 18.70 -4.36
N ASP A 157 4.21 18.47 -3.59
CA ASP A 157 3.96 17.19 -2.94
C ASP A 157 3.74 16.07 -3.97
N LEU A 158 2.95 16.33 -5.02
CA LEU A 158 2.77 15.40 -6.13
C LEU A 158 4.08 15.04 -6.84
N MET A 159 4.99 16.01 -6.99
CA MET A 159 6.31 15.81 -7.59
C MET A 159 7.29 15.07 -6.67
N GLN A 160 7.10 15.14 -5.34
CA GLN A 160 7.94 14.46 -4.35
C GLN A 160 7.47 13.05 -4.00
N LEU A 161 6.18 12.77 -4.16
CA LEU A 161 5.66 11.40 -4.13
C LEU A 161 6.35 10.63 -5.25
N ASN A 162 7.31 9.75 -4.91
CA ASN A 162 8.04 8.87 -5.83
C ASN A 162 7.08 7.96 -6.60
N ASN A 163 6.36 8.52 -7.57
CA ASN A 163 5.48 7.78 -8.45
C ASN A 163 6.26 7.46 -9.71
N SER A 164 6.95 6.33 -9.70
CA SER A 164 7.74 5.81 -10.81
C SER A 164 6.94 5.57 -12.09
N GLU A 165 5.62 5.79 -12.10
CA GLU A 165 4.70 5.49 -13.20
C GLU A 165 4.16 6.75 -13.89
N LEU A 166 4.34 7.94 -13.29
CA LEU A 166 3.85 9.21 -13.81
C LEU A 166 5.02 10.08 -14.31
N LYS A 167 4.87 10.63 -15.51
CA LYS A 167 5.79 11.64 -16.05
C LYS A 167 5.08 12.98 -16.16
N VAL A 168 5.52 13.95 -15.35
CA VAL A 168 5.08 15.34 -15.42
C VAL A 168 5.92 16.08 -16.45
N TYR A 169 5.27 16.85 -17.32
CA TYR A 169 5.92 17.68 -18.32
C TYR A 169 5.87 19.17 -18.00
N GLY A 170 4.85 19.63 -17.28
CA GLY A 170 4.71 21.04 -17.03
C GLY A 170 3.39 21.46 -16.39
N LEU A 171 3.26 22.78 -16.26
CA LEU A 171 2.06 23.46 -15.80
C LEU A 171 1.51 24.34 -16.92
N THR A 172 0.19 24.51 -16.92
CA THR A 172 -0.51 25.46 -17.78
C THR A 172 -1.62 26.18 -17.01
N GLN A 173 -2.02 27.36 -17.45
CA GLN A 173 -3.20 28.07 -16.91
C GLN A 173 -4.48 27.53 -17.53
N GLY A 174 -5.57 27.48 -16.75
CA GLY A 174 -6.90 27.25 -17.30
C GLY A 174 -7.34 28.36 -18.27
N ILE A 175 -8.20 28.03 -19.22
CA ILE A 175 -8.91 28.99 -20.08
C ILE A 175 -10.41 28.67 -20.12
N GLU A 176 -11.19 29.42 -20.89
CA GLU A 176 -12.65 29.27 -21.05
C GLU A 176 -13.10 27.78 -21.16
N GLY A 177 -14.03 27.37 -20.28
CA GLY A 177 -14.42 25.97 -20.07
C GLY A 177 -13.72 25.26 -18.91
N PHE A 178 -12.65 25.85 -18.37
CA PHE A 178 -11.95 25.51 -17.13
C PHE A 178 -11.85 26.75 -16.25
N PRO A 179 -11.62 26.64 -14.92
CA PRO A 179 -11.41 27.82 -14.10
C PRO A 179 -10.14 28.55 -14.56
N LEU A 180 -10.28 29.80 -15.03
CA LEU A 180 -9.17 30.67 -15.46
C LEU A 180 -8.10 30.85 -14.36
N THR A 181 -8.50 30.70 -13.10
CA THR A 181 -7.65 30.80 -11.91
C THR A 181 -6.96 29.49 -11.52
N ALA A 182 -7.21 28.38 -12.23
CA ALA A 182 -6.63 27.09 -11.89
C ALA A 182 -5.30 26.83 -12.63
N LEU A 183 -4.36 26.21 -11.92
CA LEU A 183 -3.21 25.55 -12.51
C LEU A 183 -3.59 24.14 -12.96
N ILE A 184 -3.23 23.79 -14.18
CA ILE A 184 -3.47 22.49 -14.78
C ILE A 184 -2.13 21.79 -14.97
N LEU A 185 -2.01 20.60 -14.40
CA LEU A 185 -0.86 19.73 -14.53
C LEU A 185 -0.92 19.00 -15.88
N VAL A 186 0.15 19.09 -16.67
CA VAL A 186 0.32 18.34 -17.91
C VAL A 186 1.23 17.14 -17.65
N PHE A 187 0.71 15.93 -17.83
CA PHE A 187 1.43 14.70 -17.52
C PHE A 187 1.08 13.57 -18.50
N ASN A 188 1.81 12.47 -18.43
CA ASN A 188 1.44 11.22 -19.09
C ASN A 188 1.96 10.04 -18.26
N PHE A 189 1.35 8.88 -18.43
CA PHE A 189 1.88 7.64 -17.87
C PHE A 189 3.13 7.22 -18.64
N ILE A 190 4.09 6.65 -17.92
CA ILE A 190 5.25 6.01 -18.54
C ILE A 190 4.76 4.82 -19.37
N ARG A 191 5.34 4.65 -20.56
CA ARG A 191 4.98 3.61 -21.53
C ARG A 191 6.24 2.86 -21.95
N ASP A 192 6.07 1.57 -22.21
CA ASP A 192 7.17 0.64 -22.47
C ASP A 192 6.84 -0.21 -23.70
N ASP A 193 7.77 -0.32 -24.63
CA ASP A 193 7.62 -1.10 -25.85
C ASP A 193 7.54 -2.61 -25.58
N GLU A 194 8.15 -3.11 -24.50
CA GLU A 194 8.03 -4.51 -24.06
C GLU A 194 6.59 -4.87 -23.64
N ASN A 195 5.78 -3.88 -23.27
CA ASN A 195 4.38 -4.09 -22.89
C ASN A 195 3.42 -4.20 -24.10
N GLY A 196 3.95 -4.06 -25.32
CA GLY A 196 3.19 -4.04 -26.56
C GLY A 196 2.48 -2.71 -26.82
N THR A 197 1.73 -2.65 -27.92
CA THR A 197 1.05 -1.42 -28.39
C THR A 197 -0.44 -1.49 -28.12
N CYS A 198 -1.02 -0.39 -27.64
CA CYS A 198 -2.45 -0.23 -27.46
C CYS A 198 -3.16 -0.12 -28.81
N ALA A 199 -4.12 -1.02 -29.08
CA ALA A 199 -4.90 -1.02 -30.32
C ALA A 199 -5.80 0.22 -30.52
N ASN A 200 -6.04 1.01 -29.47
CA ASN A 200 -6.91 2.20 -29.54
C ASN A 200 -6.14 3.47 -29.89
N CYS A 201 -5.04 3.72 -29.18
CA CYS A 201 -4.26 4.95 -29.35
C CYS A 201 -2.96 4.75 -30.11
N ASN A 202 -2.64 3.52 -30.54
CA ASN A 202 -1.41 3.15 -31.25
C ASN A 202 -0.10 3.54 -30.53
N ARG A 203 -0.17 3.76 -29.21
CA ARG A 203 0.98 4.01 -28.34
C ARG A 203 1.35 2.77 -27.56
N TYR A 204 2.60 2.69 -27.11
CA TYR A 204 3.02 1.65 -26.17
C TYR A 204 2.14 1.63 -24.92
N ASN A 205 1.92 0.43 -24.41
CA ASN A 205 1.13 0.19 -23.22
C ASN A 205 1.87 0.68 -21.97
N THR A 206 1.09 1.04 -20.95
CA THR A 206 1.60 1.52 -19.65
C THR A 206 1.98 0.37 -18.72
N SER A 207 1.45 -0.82 -18.98
CA SER A 207 1.77 -2.09 -18.33
C SER A 207 1.43 -3.22 -19.30
N LYS A 208 1.85 -4.45 -18.97
CA LYS A 208 1.68 -5.62 -19.84
C LYS A 208 0.24 -5.70 -20.36
N VAL A 209 0.07 -5.59 -21.68
CA VAL A 209 -1.23 -5.60 -22.39
C VAL A 209 -2.30 -4.64 -21.88
N TRP A 210 -1.89 -3.55 -21.21
CA TRP A 210 -2.81 -2.61 -20.59
C TRP A 210 -2.36 -1.16 -20.78
N CYS A 211 -3.27 -0.36 -21.33
CA CYS A 211 -3.14 1.06 -21.50
C CYS A 211 -4.09 1.79 -20.54
N ARG A 212 -3.54 2.37 -19.47
CA ARG A 212 -4.28 3.14 -18.45
C ARG A 212 -5.09 4.31 -19.00
N THR A 213 -4.75 4.80 -20.20
CA THR A 213 -5.50 5.85 -20.88
C THR A 213 -6.74 5.31 -21.60
N CYS A 214 -6.70 4.09 -22.15
CA CYS A 214 -7.74 3.58 -23.04
C CYS A 214 -8.55 2.41 -22.46
N ASP A 215 -7.90 1.42 -21.86
CA ASP A 215 -8.55 0.16 -21.49
C ASP A 215 -9.50 0.27 -20.28
N PRO A 216 -9.22 1.10 -19.25
CA PRO A 216 -10.18 1.32 -18.17
C PRO A 216 -11.57 1.74 -18.64
N GLN A 217 -11.64 2.63 -19.63
CA GLN A 217 -12.93 3.13 -20.16
C GLN A 217 -13.68 2.08 -20.97
N LYS A 218 -12.97 1.22 -21.68
CA LYS A 218 -13.61 0.09 -22.39
C LYS A 218 -14.21 -0.90 -21.41
N THR A 219 -13.53 -1.09 -20.29
CA THR A 219 -13.91 -2.07 -19.26
C THR A 219 -15.16 -1.66 -18.49
N THR A 220 -15.45 -0.36 -18.38
CA THR A 220 -16.68 0.13 -17.74
C THR A 220 -17.93 0.03 -18.61
N GLN A 221 -17.80 -0.41 -19.87
CA GLN A 221 -18.90 -0.49 -20.83
C GLN A 221 -19.44 -1.92 -20.96
N GLY A 222 -20.72 -2.04 -21.35
CA GLY A 222 -21.30 -3.32 -21.77
C GLY A 222 -21.78 -4.25 -20.67
N TRP A 223 -21.78 -3.85 -19.39
CA TRP A 223 -22.32 -4.64 -18.29
C TRP A 223 -23.05 -3.78 -17.23
N THR A 224 -23.97 -4.39 -16.49
CA THR A 224 -24.63 -3.83 -15.30
C THR A 224 -24.98 -4.95 -14.33
N SER A 225 -24.89 -4.66 -13.02
CA SER A 225 -25.39 -5.52 -11.95
C SER A 225 -26.90 -5.40 -11.73
N GLY A 226 -27.54 -4.38 -12.33
CA GLY A 226 -28.90 -3.96 -12.00
C GLY A 226 -28.99 -3.05 -10.78
N ASN A 227 -27.89 -2.77 -10.07
CA ASN A 227 -27.82 -1.83 -8.95
C ASN A 227 -26.82 -0.71 -9.27
N LYS A 228 -27.31 0.53 -9.39
CA LYS A 228 -26.49 1.70 -9.75
C LYS A 228 -25.32 1.93 -8.79
N ASN A 229 -25.51 1.76 -7.49
CA ASN A 229 -24.43 2.01 -6.52
C ASN A 229 -23.29 0.99 -6.65
N ILE A 230 -23.63 -0.27 -6.95
CA ILE A 230 -22.63 -1.33 -7.18
C ILE A 230 -21.93 -1.10 -8.53
N ASP A 231 -22.69 -0.72 -9.56
CA ASP A 231 -22.14 -0.39 -10.87
C ASP A 231 -21.14 0.77 -10.78
N ASP A 232 -21.53 1.86 -10.14
CA ASP A 232 -20.69 3.05 -9.98
C ASP A 232 -19.42 2.70 -9.19
N CYS A 233 -19.55 1.91 -8.12
CA CYS A 233 -18.43 1.41 -7.31
C CYS A 233 -17.43 0.58 -8.15
N ILE A 234 -17.88 -0.47 -8.84
CA ILE A 234 -16.99 -1.32 -9.65
C ILE A 234 -16.36 -0.52 -10.79
N LYS A 235 -17.14 0.36 -11.45
CA LYS A 235 -16.63 1.21 -12.54
C LYS A 235 -15.56 2.17 -12.05
N GLU A 236 -15.71 2.75 -10.86
CA GLU A 236 -14.69 3.58 -10.24
C GLU A 236 -13.36 2.82 -10.09
N PHE A 237 -13.40 1.55 -9.66
CA PHE A 237 -12.21 0.72 -9.54
C PHE A 237 -11.61 0.33 -10.89
N GLN A 238 -12.44 -0.02 -11.86
CA GLN A 238 -11.99 -0.27 -13.24
C GLN A 238 -11.27 0.95 -13.82
N LEU A 239 -11.78 2.17 -13.58
CA LEU A 239 -11.17 3.44 -14.02
C LEU A 239 -9.80 3.71 -13.39
N LYS A 240 -9.56 3.16 -12.19
CA LYS A 240 -8.31 3.27 -11.42
C LYS A 240 -7.33 2.12 -11.68
N ALA A 241 -7.73 1.07 -12.41
CA ALA A 241 -6.89 -0.10 -12.64
C ALA A 241 -5.60 0.22 -13.40
N ILE A 242 -4.49 -0.29 -12.88
CA ILE A 242 -3.11 -0.02 -13.33
C ILE A 242 -2.60 -1.14 -14.25
N ASN A 243 -3.01 -2.38 -14.00
CA ASN A 243 -2.69 -3.55 -14.82
C ASN A 243 -3.96 -4.29 -15.26
N TYR A 244 -3.85 -5.08 -16.33
CA TYR A 244 -4.95 -5.91 -16.84
C TYR A 244 -5.49 -6.91 -15.79
N GLU A 245 -4.61 -7.40 -14.91
CA GLU A 245 -4.93 -8.39 -13.89
C GLU A 245 -5.60 -7.77 -12.65
N ASP A 246 -5.44 -6.45 -12.44
CA ASP A 246 -6.02 -5.72 -11.30
C ASP A 246 -7.49 -5.32 -11.53
N VAL A 247 -8.00 -5.60 -12.73
CA VAL A 247 -9.35 -5.22 -13.12
C VAL A 247 -10.38 -6.06 -12.36
N ILE A 248 -11.18 -5.39 -11.54
CA ILE A 248 -12.34 -5.99 -10.90
C ILE A 248 -13.49 -6.00 -11.89
N GLU A 249 -14.20 -7.12 -11.93
CA GLU A 249 -15.28 -7.35 -12.88
C GLU A 249 -16.54 -7.82 -12.18
N TRP A 250 -17.68 -7.46 -12.77
CA TRP A 250 -18.96 -8.04 -12.39
C TRP A 250 -19.06 -9.46 -12.95
N ILE A 251 -19.17 -10.43 -12.05
CA ILE A 251 -19.31 -11.85 -12.41
C ILE A 251 -20.78 -12.23 -12.25
N HIS A 252 -21.44 -12.57 -13.37
CA HIS A 252 -22.81 -13.08 -13.30
C HIS A 252 -22.84 -14.40 -12.51
N PHE A 253 -23.85 -14.55 -11.65
CA PHE A 253 -23.95 -15.69 -10.74
C PHE A 253 -23.98 -17.05 -11.48
N ASN A 254 -24.51 -17.09 -12.70
CA ASN A 254 -24.52 -18.26 -13.57
C ASN A 254 -23.13 -18.69 -14.10
N ARG A 255 -22.08 -17.90 -13.84
CA ARG A 255 -20.68 -18.25 -14.12
C ARG A 255 -19.99 -18.92 -12.93
N LEU A 256 -20.73 -19.17 -11.85
CA LEU A 256 -20.28 -19.88 -10.65
C LEU A 256 -20.98 -21.24 -10.59
N ASP A 257 -20.19 -22.29 -10.46
CA ASP A 257 -20.66 -23.68 -10.35
C ASP A 257 -20.15 -24.34 -9.07
N ASN A 258 -20.71 -25.49 -8.69
CA ASN A 258 -20.31 -26.26 -7.50
C ASN A 258 -20.26 -25.41 -6.21
N ILE A 259 -21.27 -24.57 -6.00
CA ILE A 259 -21.34 -23.67 -4.85
C ILE A 259 -21.63 -24.48 -3.59
N GLN A 260 -20.71 -24.43 -2.62
CA GLN A 260 -20.79 -25.18 -1.38
C GLN A 260 -20.49 -24.26 -0.20
N LYS A 261 -21.33 -24.27 0.84
CA LYS A 261 -21.07 -23.50 2.07
C LYS A 261 -19.91 -24.16 2.82
N ILE A 262 -18.86 -23.39 3.11
CA ILE A 262 -17.65 -23.85 3.80
C ILE A 262 -17.50 -23.28 5.20
N GLY A 263 -18.24 -22.22 5.53
CA GLY A 263 -18.22 -21.61 6.86
C GLY A 263 -19.35 -20.63 7.08
N GLU A 264 -19.61 -20.31 8.34
CA GLU A 264 -20.54 -19.29 8.77
C GLU A 264 -19.98 -18.62 10.02
N GLY A 265 -19.97 -17.29 10.01
CA GLY A 265 -19.51 -16.46 11.11
C GLY A 265 -20.50 -15.34 11.39
N GLY A 266 -20.14 -14.47 12.34
CA GLY A 266 -20.98 -13.39 12.83
C GLY A 266 -21.42 -12.36 11.78
N PHE A 267 -20.68 -12.26 10.66
CA PHE A 267 -20.92 -11.31 9.57
C PHE A 267 -21.30 -11.96 8.23
N GLY A 268 -21.63 -13.25 8.22
CA GLY A 268 -22.14 -13.93 7.04
C GLY A 268 -21.63 -15.35 6.83
N SER A 269 -22.13 -15.99 5.79
CA SER A 269 -21.72 -17.29 5.30
C SER A 269 -20.62 -17.17 4.23
N VAL A 270 -19.65 -18.09 4.26
CA VAL A 270 -18.61 -18.24 3.26
C VAL A 270 -18.86 -19.52 2.46
N PHE A 271 -18.73 -19.45 1.14
CA PHE A 271 -18.92 -20.53 0.20
C PHE A 271 -17.66 -20.73 -0.65
N SER A 272 -17.39 -21.96 -1.06
CA SER A 272 -16.49 -22.28 -2.16
C SER A 272 -17.32 -22.39 -3.44
N ALA A 273 -16.77 -21.96 -4.57
CA ALA A 273 -17.39 -22.11 -5.89
C ALA A 273 -16.33 -22.25 -6.98
N THR A 274 -16.69 -22.84 -8.11
CA THR A 274 -15.87 -22.86 -9.32
C THR A 274 -16.26 -21.69 -10.20
N TRP A 275 -15.35 -20.74 -10.41
CA TRP A 275 -15.55 -19.66 -11.38
C TRP A 275 -15.14 -20.13 -12.77
N LEU A 276 -16.13 -20.28 -13.66
CA LEU A 276 -15.97 -20.92 -14.97
C LEU A 276 -15.08 -20.12 -15.93
N ASP A 277 -15.06 -18.79 -15.82
CA ASP A 277 -14.26 -17.93 -16.71
C ASP A 277 -12.79 -17.87 -16.32
N GLY A 278 -12.47 -18.15 -15.06
CA GLY A 278 -11.11 -17.99 -14.52
C GLY A 278 -10.65 -16.53 -14.42
N LYS A 279 -9.48 -16.31 -13.84
CA LYS A 279 -8.93 -14.96 -13.55
C LYS A 279 -8.24 -14.37 -14.79
N ARG A 280 -8.26 -13.04 -14.93
CA ARG A 280 -7.46 -12.33 -15.95
C ARG A 280 -5.97 -12.55 -15.73
N ILE A 281 -5.25 -12.85 -16.82
CA ILE A 281 -3.79 -12.99 -16.80
C ILE A 281 -3.18 -12.37 -18.07
N ALA A 282 -1.98 -11.81 -17.92
CA ALA A 282 -1.14 -11.40 -19.04
C ALA A 282 -0.15 -12.53 -19.37
N LEU A 283 -0.42 -13.28 -20.44
CA LEU A 283 0.45 -14.39 -20.86
C LEU A 283 1.61 -13.89 -21.71
N ASN A 284 2.82 -14.39 -21.44
CA ASN A 284 3.99 -14.19 -22.30
C ASN A 284 3.97 -15.25 -23.41
N ASP A 285 4.04 -14.82 -24.66
CA ASP A 285 3.99 -15.70 -25.84
C ASP A 285 5.35 -16.34 -26.21
N GLY A 286 6.39 -16.13 -25.41
CA GLY A 286 7.72 -16.70 -25.61
C GLY A 286 8.67 -15.83 -26.43
N TYR A 287 8.19 -14.72 -27.02
CA TYR A 287 9.00 -13.77 -27.80
C TYR A 287 9.01 -12.36 -27.18
N MET A 288 8.87 -12.28 -25.85
CA MET A 288 8.72 -11.01 -25.11
C MET A 288 7.51 -10.17 -25.54
N LYS A 289 6.42 -10.81 -26.00
CA LYS A 289 5.16 -10.13 -26.23
C LYS A 289 4.10 -10.72 -25.31
N TYR A 290 3.32 -9.83 -24.70
CA TYR A 290 2.24 -10.21 -23.81
C TYR A 290 0.91 -10.24 -24.57
N LYS A 291 0.02 -11.17 -24.20
CA LYS A 291 -1.36 -11.23 -24.68
C LYS A 291 -2.35 -11.30 -23.51
N GLN A 292 -3.47 -10.61 -23.65
CA GLN A 292 -4.59 -10.73 -22.71
C GLN A 292 -5.15 -12.16 -22.77
N SER A 293 -5.29 -12.79 -21.61
CA SER A 293 -5.85 -14.13 -21.49
C SER A 293 -6.59 -14.29 -20.15
N ARG A 294 -7.08 -15.50 -19.90
CA ARG A 294 -7.64 -15.94 -18.63
C ARG A 294 -7.03 -17.26 -18.19
N THR A 295 -6.97 -17.50 -16.88
CA THR A 295 -6.73 -18.84 -16.37
C THR A 295 -7.88 -19.76 -16.78
N PRO A 296 -7.67 -21.08 -16.76
CA PRO A 296 -8.78 -22.02 -16.71
C PRO A 296 -9.71 -21.72 -15.52
N SER A 297 -10.87 -22.38 -15.50
CA SER A 297 -11.80 -22.33 -14.38
C SER A 297 -11.08 -22.56 -13.05
N SER A 298 -11.36 -21.74 -12.06
CA SER A 298 -10.64 -21.75 -10.79
C SER A 298 -11.60 -21.76 -9.61
N ILE A 299 -11.20 -22.43 -8.52
CA ILE A 299 -11.93 -22.38 -7.26
C ILE A 299 -11.78 -20.98 -6.65
N VAL A 300 -12.88 -20.41 -6.21
CA VAL A 300 -12.99 -19.09 -5.59
C VAL A 300 -13.80 -19.19 -4.29
N ALA A 301 -13.53 -18.26 -3.37
CA ALA A 301 -14.35 -18.08 -2.17
C ALA A 301 -15.38 -16.97 -2.42
N LEU A 302 -16.62 -17.22 -2.02
CA LEU A 302 -17.71 -16.25 -2.00
C LEU A 302 -18.05 -15.96 -0.54
N LYS A 303 -18.24 -14.70 -0.17
CA LYS A 303 -18.71 -14.31 1.16
C LYS A 303 -20.02 -13.57 1.01
N THR A 304 -21.05 -13.97 1.76
CA THR A 304 -22.26 -13.15 1.88
C THR A 304 -21.93 -11.95 2.75
N LEU A 305 -22.33 -10.77 2.30
CA LEU A 305 -22.26 -9.57 3.11
C LEU A 305 -23.50 -9.51 4.02
N PRO A 306 -23.39 -8.97 5.24
CA PRO A 306 -24.57 -8.74 6.08
C PRO A 306 -25.52 -7.78 5.34
N GLY A 307 -26.83 -7.91 5.58
CA GLY A 307 -27.91 -7.20 4.86
C GLY A 307 -27.82 -5.66 4.90
N PRO A 308 -28.85 -4.94 4.43
CA PRO A 308 -28.73 -3.52 4.07
C PRO A 308 -28.55 -2.64 5.32
N GLN A 309 -27.31 -2.38 5.71
CA GLN A 309 -26.92 -1.32 6.63
C GLN A 309 -25.78 -0.50 6.03
N LYS A 310 -25.64 0.75 6.52
CA LYS A 310 -24.63 1.75 6.13
C LYS A 310 -23.17 1.24 6.07
N ASN A 311 -22.89 0.06 6.63
CA ASN A 311 -21.57 -0.59 6.61
C ASN A 311 -21.25 -1.37 5.33
N PHE A 312 -22.26 -1.72 4.50
CA PHE A 312 -22.07 -2.45 3.22
C PHE A 312 -21.09 -1.74 2.27
N LEU A 313 -21.26 -0.42 2.07
CA LEU A 313 -20.38 0.36 1.22
C LEU A 313 -18.98 0.57 1.84
N LYS A 314 -18.87 0.61 3.17
CA LYS A 314 -17.59 0.70 3.88
C LYS A 314 -16.77 -0.59 3.73
N GLU A 315 -17.39 -1.74 3.93
CA GLU A 315 -16.74 -3.05 3.79
C GLU A 315 -16.28 -3.31 2.34
N ILE A 316 -17.14 -3.01 1.35
CA ILE A 316 -16.79 -3.08 -0.08
C ILE A 316 -15.65 -2.12 -0.42
N ASN A 317 -15.73 -0.84 -0.01
CA ASN A 317 -14.65 0.11 -0.27
C ASN A 317 -13.34 -0.31 0.39
N TYR A 318 -13.37 -0.90 1.58
CA TYR A 318 -12.16 -1.37 2.25
C TYR A 318 -11.49 -2.53 1.48
N TYR A 319 -12.23 -3.59 1.15
CA TYR A 319 -11.69 -4.73 0.39
C TYR A 319 -11.14 -4.32 -0.97
N ILE A 320 -11.73 -3.28 -1.57
CA ILE A 320 -11.41 -2.90 -2.93
C ILE A 320 -10.34 -1.79 -3.01
N THR A 321 -10.26 -0.88 -2.04
CA THR A 321 -9.20 0.16 -1.99
C THR A 321 -7.81 -0.38 -1.62
N ASP A 322 -7.71 -1.56 -0.98
CA ASP A 322 -6.43 -2.21 -0.66
C ASP A 322 -5.81 -3.00 -1.84
N ASN A 323 -6.42 -2.99 -3.04
CA ASN A 323 -5.88 -3.65 -4.24
C ASN A 323 -4.70 -2.91 -4.91
N LYS A 324 -3.86 -2.22 -4.12
CA LYS A 324 -2.53 -1.78 -4.57
C LYS A 324 -1.44 -2.71 -4.03
N PHE A 325 -0.84 -3.44 -4.98
CA PHE A 325 0.45 -4.17 -4.98
C PHE A 325 0.48 -5.70 -4.79
N TYR A 326 1.11 -6.34 -5.80
CA TYR A 326 1.46 -7.75 -5.92
C TYR A 326 2.51 -8.25 -4.88
N LEU A 327 2.42 -9.56 -4.60
CA LEU A 327 3.35 -10.60 -4.06
C LEU A 327 4.74 -10.12 -3.58
N SER A 328 5.30 -10.45 -2.40
CA SER A 328 5.57 -11.74 -1.72
C SER A 328 5.88 -11.54 -0.19
N LYS A 329 6.08 -12.62 0.59
CA LYS A 329 6.28 -12.69 2.09
C LYS A 329 5.04 -12.37 2.97
N LYS A 330 3.85 -12.84 2.58
CA LYS A 330 2.57 -12.14 2.83
C LYS A 330 1.79 -12.39 4.14
N PHE A 331 2.19 -13.27 5.06
CA PHE A 331 1.48 -13.39 6.35
C PHE A 331 1.66 -12.15 7.25
N LYS A 332 2.89 -11.62 7.30
CA LYS A 332 3.29 -10.65 8.32
C LYS A 332 2.95 -9.18 7.96
N LYS A 333 2.65 -8.88 6.69
CA LYS A 333 2.43 -7.49 6.20
C LYS A 333 1.00 -6.98 6.33
N ASN A 334 0.00 -7.84 6.48
CA ASN A 334 -1.40 -7.43 6.36
C ASN A 334 -1.85 -6.58 7.57
N LEU A 335 -1.60 -7.02 8.81
CA LEU A 335 -1.93 -6.22 10.00
C LEU A 335 -1.18 -4.88 10.01
N ILE A 336 0.08 -4.87 9.59
CA ILE A 336 0.87 -3.62 9.42
C ILE A 336 0.18 -2.67 8.45
N LYS A 337 -0.32 -3.16 7.31
CA LYS A 337 -0.98 -2.32 6.32
C LYS A 337 -2.24 -1.69 6.90
N VAL A 338 -3.09 -2.49 7.57
CA VAL A 338 -4.29 -2.02 8.25
C VAL A 338 -3.93 -0.90 9.24
N HIS A 339 -2.97 -1.16 10.12
CA HIS A 339 -2.55 -0.21 11.15
C HIS A 339 -1.86 1.04 10.58
N LYS A 340 -1.02 0.91 9.53
CA LYS A 340 -0.41 2.06 8.84
C LYS A 340 -1.43 2.93 8.11
N ALA A 341 -2.51 2.34 7.62
CA ALA A 341 -3.66 3.06 7.08
C ALA A 341 -4.51 3.75 8.18
N LYS A 342 -4.11 3.63 9.45
CA LYS A 342 -4.83 4.12 10.65
C LYS A 342 -6.17 3.43 10.87
N TYR A 343 -6.32 2.19 10.44
CA TYR A 343 -7.48 1.35 10.75
C TYR A 343 -7.11 0.31 11.82
N PHE A 344 -8.11 -0.15 12.56
CA PHE A 344 -8.05 -1.38 13.36
C PHE A 344 -9.03 -2.41 12.81
N HIS A 345 -8.84 -3.68 13.13
CA HIS A 345 -9.70 -4.78 12.70
C HIS A 345 -10.97 -4.90 13.55
N GLY A 346 -10.81 -4.91 14.88
CA GLY A 346 -11.90 -4.92 15.85
C GLY A 346 -12.48 -6.30 16.19
N ASP A 347 -11.99 -7.36 15.54
CA ASP A 347 -12.39 -8.76 15.79
C ASP A 347 -11.31 -9.73 15.30
N PHE A 348 -10.08 -9.45 15.68
CA PHE A 348 -8.93 -10.16 15.14
C PHE A 348 -8.68 -11.46 15.93
N HIS A 349 -8.90 -12.61 15.31
CA HIS A 349 -8.66 -13.93 15.92
C HIS A 349 -8.27 -14.96 14.86
N SER A 350 -7.85 -16.16 15.28
CA SER A 350 -7.37 -17.20 14.36
C SER A 350 -8.41 -17.63 13.32
N GLY A 351 -9.69 -17.69 13.68
CA GLY A 351 -10.80 -17.94 12.76
C GLY A 351 -10.97 -16.89 11.65
N ASN A 352 -10.44 -15.67 11.83
CA ASN A 352 -10.41 -14.62 10.83
C ASN A 352 -9.08 -14.57 10.05
N ILE A 353 -8.25 -15.61 10.17
CA ILE A 353 -7.02 -15.80 9.39
C ILE A 353 -7.22 -16.94 8.40
N LEU A 354 -7.36 -16.60 7.12
CA LEU A 354 -7.49 -17.57 6.04
C LEU A 354 -6.11 -17.98 5.53
N GLN A 355 -5.87 -19.27 5.29
CA GLN A 355 -4.61 -19.77 4.74
C GLN A 355 -4.81 -20.33 3.32
N ASN A 356 -3.88 -20.00 2.42
CA ASN A 356 -3.80 -20.54 1.07
C ASN A 356 -2.47 -21.26 0.88
N GLN A 357 -2.51 -22.54 0.50
CA GLN A 357 -1.33 -23.33 0.19
C GLN A 357 -1.13 -23.37 -1.33
N TYR A 358 0.03 -22.90 -1.78
CA TYR A 358 0.41 -22.94 -3.19
C TYR A 358 1.00 -24.31 -3.55
N GLY A 359 0.96 -24.66 -4.84
CA GLY A 359 1.46 -25.96 -5.32
C GLY A 359 2.96 -26.22 -5.11
N ASN A 360 3.73 -25.20 -4.73
CA ASN A 360 5.13 -25.32 -4.31
C ASN A 360 5.31 -25.60 -2.80
N GLY A 361 4.21 -25.73 -2.04
CA GLY A 361 4.21 -25.94 -0.60
C GLY A 361 4.14 -24.65 0.23
N ASP A 362 4.24 -23.47 -0.38
CA ASP A 362 4.19 -22.20 0.35
C ASP A 362 2.80 -21.96 0.96
N LEU A 363 2.76 -21.61 2.24
CA LEU A 363 1.55 -21.20 2.94
C LEU A 363 1.49 -19.68 3.06
N ILE A 364 0.43 -19.06 2.56
CA ILE A 364 0.18 -17.62 2.73
C ILE A 364 -1.12 -17.42 3.49
N SER A 365 -1.08 -16.64 4.56
CA SER A 365 -2.29 -16.26 5.30
C SER A 365 -2.75 -14.83 5.05
N TYR A 366 -4.06 -14.63 5.14
CA TYR A 366 -4.80 -13.41 4.86
C TYR A 366 -5.69 -13.10 6.05
N ILE A 367 -5.77 -11.82 6.43
CA ILE A 367 -6.73 -11.35 7.42
C ILE A 367 -8.05 -11.15 6.70
N ALA A 368 -9.13 -11.70 7.25
CA ALA A 368 -10.48 -11.66 6.70
C ALA A 368 -11.46 -11.13 7.75
N ASP A 369 -12.69 -10.85 7.32
CA ASP A 369 -13.79 -10.42 8.16
C ASP A 369 -13.64 -9.02 8.81
N LEU A 370 -13.48 -8.04 7.93
CA LEU A 370 -13.26 -6.63 8.28
C LEU A 370 -14.58 -5.87 8.54
N GLY A 371 -15.68 -6.59 8.84
CA GLY A 371 -17.00 -6.00 9.06
C GLY A 371 -17.06 -5.02 10.23
N LEU A 372 -16.12 -5.14 11.19
CA LEU A 372 -15.94 -4.24 12.33
C LEU A 372 -14.76 -3.28 12.20
N SER A 373 -14.06 -3.29 11.06
CA SER A 373 -12.89 -2.45 10.88
C SER A 373 -13.26 -0.98 10.75
N ARG A 374 -12.58 -0.13 11.51
CA ARG A 374 -12.83 1.32 11.51
C ARG A 374 -11.52 2.10 11.57
N LYS A 375 -11.60 3.35 11.16
CA LYS A 375 -10.50 4.29 11.26
C LYS A 375 -10.35 4.71 12.73
N ASN A 376 -9.12 4.81 13.20
CA ASN A 376 -8.81 5.01 14.61
C ASN A 376 -9.24 6.39 15.16
N ASP A 377 -9.64 7.32 14.29
CA ASP A 377 -10.15 8.66 14.63
C ASP A 377 -11.69 8.78 14.53
N GLU A 378 -12.39 7.75 14.03
CA GLU A 378 -13.86 7.68 14.04
C GLU A 378 -14.35 7.09 15.38
N SER A 379 -14.24 7.86 16.48
CA SER A 379 -14.64 7.40 17.82
C SER A 379 -16.13 7.65 18.10
N GLU A 380 -16.99 6.72 17.68
CA GLU A 380 -18.30 6.56 18.32
C GLU A 380 -18.13 5.56 19.47
N LEU A 381 -18.69 5.87 20.64
CA LEU A 381 -18.81 4.90 21.73
C LEU A 381 -19.63 3.71 21.20
N GLU A 382 -19.05 2.52 21.21
CA GLU A 382 -19.81 1.31 20.91
C GLU A 382 -20.57 0.89 22.17
N ASP A 383 -21.90 0.91 22.11
CA ASP A 383 -22.78 0.47 23.20
C ASP A 383 -22.69 -1.04 23.47
N SER A 384 -21.91 -1.78 22.68
CA SER A 384 -21.82 -3.23 22.74
C SER A 384 -20.46 -3.76 22.32
N VAL A 385 -19.92 -4.71 23.08
CA VAL A 385 -18.68 -5.42 22.76
C VAL A 385 -18.99 -6.58 21.80
N TYR A 386 -18.19 -6.76 20.76
CA TYR A 386 -18.36 -7.84 19.78
C TYR A 386 -17.06 -8.62 19.58
N GLY A 387 -17.12 -9.95 19.60
CA GLY A 387 -15.98 -10.79 19.25
C GLY A 387 -15.93 -12.08 20.05
N VAL A 388 -14.74 -12.69 20.11
CA VAL A 388 -14.49 -13.93 20.83
C VAL A 388 -13.74 -13.62 22.13
N ILE A 389 -14.38 -13.87 23.29
CA ILE A 389 -13.95 -13.37 24.63
C ILE A 389 -12.43 -13.38 24.88
N PRO A 390 -11.69 -14.49 24.66
CA PRO A 390 -10.25 -14.53 24.94
C PRO A 390 -9.42 -13.54 24.12
N TYR A 391 -9.85 -13.21 22.90
CA TYR A 391 -9.16 -12.33 21.97
C TYR A 391 -9.49 -10.85 22.20
N VAL A 392 -10.57 -10.55 22.94
CA VAL A 392 -10.97 -9.18 23.25
C VAL A 392 -10.07 -8.61 24.34
N ALA A 393 -9.51 -7.43 24.07
CA ALA A 393 -8.59 -6.75 24.98
C ALA A 393 -9.31 -6.26 26.25
N PRO A 394 -8.65 -6.27 27.43
CA PRO A 394 -9.28 -5.97 28.71
C PRO A 394 -9.90 -4.56 28.77
N GLU A 395 -9.30 -3.59 28.08
CA GLU A 395 -9.83 -2.22 28.02
C GLU A 395 -11.16 -2.11 27.26
N VAL A 396 -11.42 -3.01 26.31
CA VAL A 396 -12.63 -3.02 25.49
C VAL A 396 -13.83 -3.49 26.32
N PHE A 397 -13.63 -4.44 27.24
CA PHE A 397 -14.67 -4.85 28.20
C PHE A 397 -15.09 -3.73 29.16
N ASN A 398 -14.26 -2.67 29.29
CA ASN A 398 -14.58 -1.45 30.04
C ASN A 398 -15.26 -0.38 29.16
N TYR A 399 -15.89 -0.79 28.04
CA TYR A 399 -16.58 0.08 27.08
C TYR A 399 -15.70 1.15 26.46
N ARG A 400 -14.38 0.92 26.40
CA ARG A 400 -13.49 1.72 25.55
C ARG A 400 -13.59 1.20 24.12
N PRO A 401 -13.49 2.08 23.11
CA PRO A 401 -13.53 1.66 21.72
C PRO A 401 -12.38 0.71 21.40
N TYR A 402 -12.60 -0.16 20.41
CA TYR A 402 -11.51 -0.90 19.78
C TYR A 402 -10.48 0.07 19.20
N THR A 403 -9.23 -0.37 19.21
CA THR A 403 -8.08 0.40 18.73
C THR A 403 -7.07 -0.49 18.04
N ILE A 404 -6.09 0.12 17.37
CA ILE A 404 -4.92 -0.59 16.84
C ILE A 404 -4.25 -1.44 17.93
N ALA A 405 -4.14 -0.92 19.16
CA ALA A 405 -3.54 -1.64 20.28
C ALA A 405 -4.40 -2.82 20.77
N SER A 406 -5.72 -2.78 20.58
CA SER A 406 -6.60 -3.91 20.90
C SER A 406 -6.37 -5.08 19.92
N ASP A 407 -6.13 -4.82 18.63
CA ASP A 407 -5.76 -5.90 17.69
C ASP A 407 -4.41 -6.54 18.07
N ILE A 408 -3.47 -5.75 18.61
CA ILE A 408 -2.18 -6.27 19.08
C ILE A 408 -2.36 -7.22 20.27
N TYR A 409 -3.27 -6.91 21.18
CA TYR A 409 -3.64 -7.85 22.25
C TYR A 409 -4.13 -9.17 21.67
N SER A 410 -5.04 -9.11 20.70
CA SER A 410 -5.57 -10.31 20.06
C SER A 410 -4.49 -11.10 19.30
N PHE A 411 -3.52 -10.42 18.69
CA PHE A 411 -2.33 -11.07 18.10
C PHE A 411 -1.52 -11.85 19.15
N GLY A 412 -1.36 -11.31 20.36
CA GLY A 412 -0.71 -12.00 21.48
C GLY A 412 -1.45 -13.29 21.87
N ILE A 413 -2.77 -13.30 21.84
CA ILE A 413 -3.59 -14.50 22.07
C ILE A 413 -3.37 -15.52 20.94
N ILE A 414 -3.35 -15.08 19.68
CA ILE A 414 -3.04 -15.95 18.54
C ILE A 414 -1.64 -16.57 18.68
N MET A 415 -0.65 -15.83 19.20
CA MET A 415 0.69 -16.40 19.48
C MET A 415 0.63 -17.56 20.48
N THR A 416 -0.22 -17.47 21.51
CA THR A 416 -0.40 -18.59 22.47
C THR A 416 -1.07 -19.80 21.82
N GLU A 417 -2.00 -19.59 20.90
CA GLU A 417 -2.67 -20.64 20.14
C GLU A 417 -1.72 -21.34 19.17
N ILE A 418 -0.82 -20.59 18.51
CA ILE A 418 0.24 -21.15 17.67
C ILE A 418 1.20 -22.00 18.50
N SER A 419 1.59 -21.52 19.68
CA SER A 419 2.47 -22.25 20.60
C SER A 419 1.84 -23.57 21.08
N THR A 420 0.55 -23.54 21.41
CA THR A 420 -0.13 -24.69 22.03
C THR A 420 -0.82 -25.62 21.05
N GLY A 421 -1.09 -25.17 19.83
CA GLY A 421 -1.99 -25.84 18.88
C GLY A 421 -3.43 -25.94 19.38
N LYS A 422 -3.80 -25.19 20.44
CA LYS A 422 -5.10 -25.31 21.13
C LYS A 422 -5.79 -23.94 21.22
N PRO A 423 -7.13 -23.90 21.15
CA PRO A 423 -7.88 -22.68 21.41
C PRO A 423 -7.57 -22.10 22.80
N PRO A 424 -7.55 -20.76 22.95
CA PRO A 424 -7.26 -20.13 24.24
C PRO A 424 -8.33 -20.48 25.28
N TYR A 425 -7.92 -20.90 26.48
CA TYR A 425 -8.83 -21.32 27.54
C TYR A 425 -9.84 -22.39 27.10
N TYR A 426 -9.42 -23.36 26.27
CA TYR A 426 -10.31 -24.39 25.72
C TYR A 426 -11.12 -25.15 26.79
N ASP A 427 -10.57 -25.27 28.00
CA ASP A 427 -11.11 -25.94 29.18
C ASP A 427 -12.01 -25.07 30.07
N VAL A 428 -12.20 -23.79 29.74
CA VAL A 428 -12.99 -22.83 30.53
C VAL A 428 -14.19 -22.33 29.72
N GLU A 429 -15.35 -22.15 30.34
CA GLU A 429 -16.51 -21.53 29.69
C GLU A 429 -16.28 -20.06 29.31
N TYR A 430 -16.82 -19.64 28.17
CA TYR A 430 -16.67 -18.28 27.66
C TYR A 430 -17.84 -17.42 28.15
N ASP A 431 -17.76 -17.02 29.42
CA ASP A 431 -18.78 -16.27 30.14
C ASP A 431 -18.23 -15.00 30.80
N GLY A 432 -19.06 -14.32 31.60
CA GLY A 432 -18.67 -13.13 32.34
C GLY A 432 -17.55 -13.37 33.38
N VAL A 433 -17.41 -14.60 33.91
CA VAL A 433 -16.36 -14.93 34.88
C VAL A 433 -14.99 -14.92 34.19
N LEU A 434 -14.90 -15.48 32.99
CA LEU A 434 -13.66 -15.42 32.20
C LEU A 434 -13.24 -13.98 31.90
N ILE A 435 -14.20 -13.11 31.57
CA ILE A 435 -13.95 -11.68 31.31
C ILE A 435 -13.35 -11.00 32.55
N ILE A 436 -13.96 -11.19 33.72
CA ILE A 436 -13.44 -10.63 34.98
C ILE A 436 -12.00 -11.08 35.21
N ARG A 437 -11.73 -12.38 35.02
CA ARG A 437 -10.37 -12.93 35.18
C ARG A 437 -9.38 -12.32 34.19
N ILE A 438 -9.77 -12.11 32.92
CA ILE A 438 -8.93 -11.46 31.90
C ILE A 438 -8.62 -10.01 32.30
N CYS A 439 -9.61 -9.27 32.76
CA CYS A 439 -9.47 -7.90 33.27
C CYS A 439 -8.56 -7.85 34.52
N ASP A 440 -8.61 -8.87 35.38
CA ASP A 440 -7.71 -9.04 36.54
C ASP A 440 -6.31 -9.57 36.17
N GLY A 441 -6.01 -9.75 34.88
CA GLY A 441 -4.67 -10.09 34.39
C GLY A 441 -4.46 -11.56 34.02
N LEU A 442 -5.51 -12.39 33.97
CA LEU A 442 -5.41 -13.75 33.44
C LEU A 442 -4.94 -13.71 31.99
N ARG A 443 -3.93 -14.53 31.67
CA ARG A 443 -3.44 -14.77 30.31
C ARG A 443 -3.34 -16.26 30.00
N PRO A 444 -3.41 -16.69 28.74
CA PRO A 444 -3.24 -18.09 28.37
C PRO A 444 -1.81 -18.58 28.67
N LYS A 445 -1.67 -19.89 28.85
CA LYS A 445 -0.37 -20.54 29.01
C LYS A 445 0.21 -20.94 27.65
N PHE A 446 1.53 -21.05 27.57
CA PHE A 446 2.27 -21.53 26.40
C PHE A 446 2.57 -23.02 26.52
N ALA A 447 2.87 -23.68 25.40
CA ALA A 447 3.32 -25.07 25.39
C ALA A 447 4.73 -25.20 25.99
N GLU A 448 5.01 -26.38 26.54
CA GLU A 448 6.35 -26.77 26.95
C GLU A 448 7.32 -26.68 25.76
N GLY A 449 8.52 -26.15 26.00
CA GLY A 449 9.52 -25.93 24.97
C GLY A 449 9.36 -24.64 24.16
N THR A 450 8.31 -23.84 24.37
CA THR A 450 8.17 -22.54 23.69
C THR A 450 9.33 -21.60 24.08
N PRO A 451 10.05 -21.00 23.12
CA PRO A 451 11.19 -20.13 23.43
C PRO A 451 10.82 -18.90 24.27
N ASP A 452 11.66 -18.53 25.24
CA ASP A 452 11.42 -17.39 26.14
C ASP A 452 11.22 -16.07 25.39
N CYS A 453 11.99 -15.83 24.33
CA CYS A 453 11.83 -14.62 23.50
C CYS A 453 10.44 -14.53 22.86
N TYR A 454 9.85 -15.66 22.48
CA TYR A 454 8.50 -15.74 21.94
C TYR A 454 7.46 -15.44 23.03
N ILE A 455 7.61 -16.03 24.21
CA ILE A 455 6.75 -15.80 25.38
C ILE A 455 6.78 -14.32 25.79
N GLN A 456 7.98 -13.71 25.83
CA GLN A 456 8.15 -12.30 26.17
C GLN A 456 7.42 -11.39 25.19
N LEU A 457 7.58 -11.60 23.88
CA LEU A 457 6.90 -10.80 22.86
C LEU A 457 5.38 -10.97 22.93
N ALA A 458 4.88 -12.20 23.10
CA ALA A 458 3.46 -12.47 23.23
C ALA A 458 2.87 -11.81 24.50
N ASN A 459 3.56 -11.87 25.63
CA ASN A 459 3.15 -11.19 26.86
C ASN A 459 3.15 -9.67 26.73
N GLN A 460 4.12 -9.07 26.03
CA GLN A 460 4.13 -7.64 25.71
C GLN A 460 2.93 -7.26 24.85
N CYS A 461 2.54 -8.10 23.89
CA CYS A 461 1.33 -7.90 23.09
C CYS A 461 0.07 -7.92 23.98
N MET A 462 0.03 -8.81 24.98
CA MET A 462 -1.11 -8.98 25.90
C MET A 462 -1.07 -8.07 27.14
N ASP A 463 -0.22 -7.03 27.17
CA ASP A 463 -0.14 -6.10 28.30
C ASP A 463 -1.52 -5.47 28.58
N ALA A 464 -1.87 -5.33 29.86
CA ALA A 464 -3.14 -4.74 30.27
C ALA A 464 -3.25 -3.26 29.87
N ASN A 465 -2.11 -2.53 29.84
CA ASN A 465 -2.03 -1.18 29.35
C ASN A 465 -1.79 -1.17 27.82
N PRO A 466 -2.72 -0.64 27.01
CA PRO A 466 -2.57 -0.62 25.55
C PRO A 466 -1.32 0.12 25.07
N SER A 467 -0.86 1.13 25.81
CA SER A 467 0.32 1.93 25.44
C SER A 467 1.65 1.19 25.60
N ASN A 468 1.68 0.11 26.38
CA ASN A 468 2.87 -0.73 26.54
C ASN A 468 3.01 -1.76 25.42
N ARG A 469 1.95 -1.98 24.63
CA ARG A 469 1.94 -2.99 23.57
C ARG A 469 2.80 -2.54 22.40
N PRO A 470 3.57 -3.45 21.78
CA PRO A 470 4.37 -3.12 20.61
C PRO A 470 3.48 -2.80 19.41
N THR A 471 4.05 -2.13 18.40
CA THR A 471 3.36 -1.93 17.12
C THR A 471 3.43 -3.20 16.28
N ALA A 472 2.48 -3.38 15.35
CA ALA A 472 2.54 -4.47 14.37
C ALA A 472 3.85 -4.47 13.55
N SER A 473 4.45 -3.30 13.32
CA SER A 473 5.75 -3.20 12.64
C SER A 473 6.87 -3.79 13.49
N HIS A 474 6.90 -3.48 14.78
CA HIS A 474 7.91 -4.02 15.70
C HIS A 474 7.81 -5.55 15.82
N ILE A 475 6.58 -6.07 15.97
CA ILE A 475 6.32 -7.51 16.01
C ILE A 475 6.84 -8.19 14.73
N TYR A 476 6.56 -7.61 13.57
CA TYR A 476 7.05 -8.14 12.29
C TYR A 476 8.57 -8.16 12.22
N ASP A 477 9.23 -7.12 12.69
CA ASP A 477 10.69 -7.01 12.63
C ASP A 477 11.32 -8.11 13.50
N GLU A 478 10.82 -8.33 14.72
CA GLU A 478 11.28 -9.43 15.59
C GLU A 478 11.01 -10.81 14.98
N LEU A 479 9.77 -11.08 14.55
CA LEU A 479 9.42 -12.38 13.94
C LEU A 479 10.19 -12.64 12.64
N SER A 480 10.55 -11.60 11.89
CA SER A 480 11.35 -11.71 10.67
C SER A 480 12.82 -11.95 10.99
N ARG A 481 13.33 -11.31 12.04
CA ARG A 481 14.68 -11.55 12.57
C ARG A 481 14.85 -13.00 13.00
N TRP A 482 13.95 -13.53 13.83
CA TRP A 482 14.00 -14.93 14.28
C TRP A 482 13.89 -15.92 13.12
N TYR A 483 12.97 -15.67 12.18
CA TYR A 483 12.84 -16.49 10.98
C TYR A 483 14.16 -16.56 10.21
N ASN A 484 14.82 -15.43 9.97
CA ASN A 484 16.08 -15.42 9.21
C ASN A 484 17.18 -16.20 9.94
N ILE A 485 17.28 -16.07 11.27
CA ILE A 485 18.25 -16.79 12.10
C ILE A 485 18.05 -18.30 11.97
N VAL A 486 16.81 -18.77 12.12
CA VAL A 486 16.46 -20.20 12.09
C VAL A 486 16.60 -20.79 10.69
N ASP A 487 16.00 -20.13 9.68
CA ASP A 487 15.96 -20.59 8.28
C ASP A 487 17.35 -20.71 7.66
N HIS A 488 18.25 -19.78 7.97
CA HIS A 488 19.62 -19.79 7.44
C HIS A 488 20.59 -20.54 8.36
N SER A 489 20.19 -20.88 9.59
CA SER A 489 21.05 -21.44 10.63
C SER A 489 22.33 -20.62 10.86
N VAL A 490 22.25 -19.29 10.73
CA VAL A 490 23.37 -18.36 10.92
C VAL A 490 23.08 -17.47 12.13
N ALA A 491 23.93 -17.56 13.16
CA ALA A 491 23.97 -16.64 14.28
C ALA A 491 25.23 -15.77 14.18
N ASN A 492 25.07 -14.46 14.23
CA ASN A 492 26.18 -13.51 14.11
C ASN A 492 26.77 -13.12 15.47
N ASP A 493 26.03 -13.34 16.56
CA ASP A 493 26.45 -13.07 17.93
C ASP A 493 25.86 -14.08 18.93
N LYS A 494 26.23 -13.93 20.21
CA LYS A 494 25.78 -14.81 21.29
C LYS A 494 24.27 -14.75 21.53
N ASN A 495 23.62 -13.62 21.30
CA ASN A 495 22.17 -13.48 21.51
C ASN A 495 21.41 -14.20 20.40
N GLU A 496 21.85 -14.07 19.14
CA GLU A 496 21.27 -14.81 18.02
C GLU A 496 21.49 -16.32 18.17
N LEU A 497 22.64 -16.74 18.70
CA LEU A 497 22.91 -18.15 18.97
C LEU A 497 21.93 -18.72 20.01
N SER A 498 21.70 -18.01 21.11
CA SER A 498 20.71 -18.41 22.12
C SER A 498 19.30 -18.53 21.55
N ILE A 499 18.91 -17.63 20.63
CA ILE A 499 17.62 -17.69 19.94
C ILE A 499 17.56 -18.95 19.07
N LEU A 500 18.59 -19.20 18.25
CA LEU A 500 18.65 -20.37 17.37
C LEU A 500 18.53 -21.68 18.17
N GLU A 501 19.31 -21.82 19.24
CA GLU A 501 19.30 -23.00 20.11
C GLU A 501 17.93 -23.22 20.76
N ALA A 502 17.26 -22.15 21.20
CA ALA A 502 15.93 -22.23 21.80
C ALA A 502 14.87 -22.71 20.80
N PHE A 503 14.87 -22.21 19.56
CA PHE A 503 13.94 -22.67 18.52
C PHE A 503 14.24 -24.10 18.07
N GLN A 504 15.51 -24.50 17.94
CA GLN A 504 15.88 -25.89 17.64
C GLN A 504 15.48 -26.86 18.76
N PHE A 505 15.52 -26.42 20.02
CA PHE A 505 15.01 -27.19 21.14
C PHE A 505 13.49 -27.35 21.06
N ALA A 506 12.76 -26.28 20.76
CA ALA A 506 11.32 -26.31 20.55
C ALA A 506 10.92 -27.32 19.45
N ASP A 507 11.60 -27.29 18.30
CA ASP A 507 11.35 -28.21 17.18
C ASP A 507 11.54 -29.69 17.54
N LYS A 508 12.44 -29.99 18.50
CA LYS A 508 12.62 -31.36 19.02
C LYS A 508 11.51 -31.79 19.96
N ILE A 509 10.90 -30.85 20.69
CA ILE A 509 9.81 -31.13 21.63
C ILE A 509 8.46 -31.25 20.93
N ILE A 510 8.18 -30.42 19.93
CA ILE A 510 6.87 -30.37 19.23
C ILE A 510 6.32 -31.76 18.85
N PRO A 511 7.09 -32.70 18.26
CA PRO A 511 6.60 -34.04 17.91
C PRO A 511 6.20 -34.92 19.11
N THR A 512 6.67 -34.58 20.31
CA THR A 512 6.39 -35.32 21.55
C THR A 512 5.15 -34.81 22.29
N LEU A 513 4.62 -33.65 21.89
CA LEU A 513 3.39 -33.09 22.45
C LEU A 513 2.17 -33.89 21.95
N SER A 514 1.20 -34.13 22.84
CA SER A 514 -0.02 -34.87 22.50
C SER A 514 -0.81 -34.16 21.40
N ASN A 515 -1.12 -34.88 20.32
CA ASN A 515 -1.93 -34.43 19.18
C ASN A 515 -3.45 -34.48 19.45
N GLU A 516 -3.89 -34.81 20.66
CA GLU A 516 -5.31 -34.79 21.00
C GLU A 516 -5.84 -33.34 21.04
N LEU A 517 -6.45 -32.91 19.94
CA LEU A 517 -7.18 -31.66 19.86
C LEU A 517 -8.40 -31.74 20.79
N PRO A 518 -8.52 -30.85 21.78
CA PRO A 518 -9.70 -30.83 22.62
C PRO A 518 -10.94 -30.53 21.78
N ILE A 519 -12.04 -31.23 22.04
CA ILE A 519 -13.33 -30.97 21.40
C ILE A 519 -13.85 -29.62 21.92
N CYS A 520 -13.57 -28.55 21.18
CA CYS A 520 -14.13 -27.23 21.43
C CYS A 520 -15.39 -27.06 20.56
N PRO A 521 -16.58 -26.79 21.13
CA PRO A 521 -17.77 -26.53 20.33
C PRO A 521 -17.53 -25.36 19.36
N LYS A 522 -17.89 -25.53 18.08
CA LYS A 522 -17.66 -24.51 17.04
C LYS A 522 -18.22 -23.13 17.44
N ASP A 523 -19.39 -23.12 18.08
CA ASP A 523 -20.08 -21.89 18.55
C ASP A 523 -19.34 -21.12 19.67
N LYS A 524 -18.33 -21.76 20.29
CA LYS A 524 -17.49 -21.15 21.33
C LYS A 524 -16.47 -20.18 20.72
N LEU A 525 -16.03 -20.45 19.49
CA LEU A 525 -15.00 -19.68 18.78
C LEU A 525 -15.57 -18.79 17.67
N THR A 526 -16.90 -18.68 17.57
CA THR A 526 -17.56 -17.76 16.66
C THR A 526 -17.75 -16.39 17.31
N SER A 527 -17.40 -15.34 16.57
CA SER A 527 -17.65 -13.96 16.99
C SER A 527 -19.14 -13.70 17.20
N LYS A 528 -19.46 -13.02 18.30
CA LYS A 528 -20.83 -12.70 18.66
C LYS A 528 -20.91 -11.42 19.47
N LEU A 529 -22.10 -10.83 19.47
CA LEU A 529 -22.43 -9.71 20.34
C LEU A 529 -22.40 -10.18 21.79
N LEU A 530 -21.57 -9.55 22.62
CA LEU A 530 -21.44 -9.87 24.03
C LEU A 530 -22.40 -8.97 24.83
N SER A 531 -23.66 -9.39 24.97
CA SER A 531 -24.65 -8.68 25.78
C SER A 531 -24.61 -9.15 27.23
N PHE A 532 -24.12 -8.32 28.15
CA PHE A 532 -24.09 -8.65 29.59
C PHE A 532 -25.35 -8.13 30.29
N LYS A 533 -26.29 -9.04 30.61
CA LYS A 533 -27.58 -8.68 31.22
C LYS A 533 -27.48 -8.08 32.63
N ASN A 534 -26.33 -8.15 33.31
CA ASN A 534 -26.09 -7.55 34.63
C ASN A 534 -24.95 -6.51 34.56
N HIS A 535 -25.23 -5.35 33.96
CA HIS A 535 -24.34 -4.20 33.91
C HIS A 535 -23.80 -3.77 35.30
N SER A 536 -24.58 -3.95 36.35
CA SER A 536 -24.28 -3.47 37.71
C SER A 536 -23.18 -4.27 38.42
N GLU A 537 -23.10 -5.59 38.22
CA GLU A 537 -22.11 -6.44 38.89
C GLU A 537 -20.71 -6.30 38.28
N LEU A 538 -20.63 -6.24 36.95
CA LEU A 538 -19.35 -6.03 36.23
C LEU A 538 -18.78 -4.64 36.52
N ILE A 539 -19.61 -3.60 36.48
CA ILE A 539 -19.19 -2.22 36.78
C ILE A 539 -18.74 -2.09 38.23
N ASN A 540 -19.48 -2.65 39.20
CA ASN A 540 -19.12 -2.57 40.61
C ASN A 540 -17.82 -3.34 40.95
N SER A 541 -17.51 -4.43 40.24
CA SER A 541 -16.23 -5.14 40.43
C SER A 541 -15.04 -4.41 39.78
N LEU A 542 -15.26 -3.67 38.69
CA LEU A 542 -14.23 -2.93 37.97
C LEU A 542 -13.95 -1.53 38.57
N SER A 543 -14.96 -0.87 39.13
CA SER A 543 -14.84 0.51 39.66
C SER A 543 -14.15 0.61 41.02
N THR A 544 -13.94 -0.49 41.74
CA THR A 544 -13.33 -0.50 43.09
C THR A 544 -11.80 -0.41 43.09
N LYS A 545 -11.13 -0.33 41.93
CA LYS A 545 -9.65 -0.45 41.83
C LYS A 545 -8.90 0.72 41.17
N LEU A 546 -9.53 1.86 40.89
CA LEU A 546 -8.79 3.08 40.50
C LEU A 546 -8.48 3.94 41.74
N PRO A 547 -7.20 4.19 42.09
CA PRO A 547 -6.89 5.23 43.05
C PRO A 547 -7.24 6.58 42.42
N ILE A 548 -8.11 7.33 43.09
CA ILE A 548 -8.36 8.74 42.78
C ILE A 548 -7.06 9.49 43.12
N SER A 549 -6.17 9.72 42.15
CA SER A 549 -5.10 10.70 42.31
C SER A 549 -5.73 12.08 42.18
N GLY A 550 -5.95 12.73 43.32
CA GLY A 550 -6.47 14.09 43.41
C GLY A 550 -5.49 15.14 42.92
N LYS A 551 -6.09 16.18 42.32
CA LYS A 551 -5.68 17.59 42.15
C LYS A 551 -4.22 17.94 41.90
#